data_AF-A0AAV5V8H9-F1
#
_entry.id   AF-A0AAV5V8H9-F1
#
_cell.length_a   1.000
_cell.length_b   1.000
_cell.length_c   1.000
_cell.angle_alpha   90.00
_cell.angle_beta   90.00
_cell.angle_gamma   90.00
#
_symmetry.space_group_name_H-M   'P 1'
#
loop_
_entity.id
_entity.type
_entity.pdbx_description
1 polymer ?
#
loop_
_entity_poly.entity_id
_entity_poly.type
_entity_poly.pdbx_seq_one_letter_code
_entity_poly.pdbx_strand_id
1 'polypeptide(L)' 'AIMDEDSTKKVKVEIVFFESNKCCDVLTIYDGLFGHTVLKTFTGYLGETSVVVTGSTNAMRMEWRASS' A
#
# COMPACT_ATOMS: atom_id res chain seq x y z
N ALA A 1 -0.84 2.57 11.00
CA ALA A 1 -1.36 1.52 11.91
C ALA A 1 -0.43 0.33 11.81
N ILE A 2 -0.01 -0.26 12.93
CA ILE A 2 0.73 -1.53 12.96
C ILE A 2 -0.33 -2.60 13.24
N MET A 3 -0.43 -3.62 12.38
CA MET A 3 -1.35 -4.75 12.56
C MET A 3 -0.59 -5.91 13.24
N ASP A 4 -1.21 -6.58 14.20
CA ASP A 4 -0.63 -7.62 15.07
C ASP A 4 0.24 -8.67 14.35
N GLU A 5 1.38 -8.99 14.97
CA GLU A 5 2.49 -9.79 14.42
C GLU A 5 2.22 -11.32 14.51
N ASP A 6 1.13 -11.80 13.91
CA ASP A 6 0.94 -13.24 13.73
C ASP A 6 1.65 -13.71 12.45
N SER A 7 2.86 -14.25 12.60
CA SER A 7 3.74 -14.65 11.47
C SER A 7 3.17 -15.76 10.58
N THR A 8 2.08 -16.41 10.99
CA THR A 8 1.39 -17.42 10.18
C THR A 8 0.32 -16.83 9.25
N LYS A 9 -0.03 -15.55 9.45
CA LYS A 9 -1.05 -14.85 8.67
C LYS A 9 -0.44 -14.00 7.58
N LYS A 10 -1.27 -13.66 6.61
CA LYS A 10 -0.94 -12.74 5.52
C LYS A 10 -1.85 -11.52 5.58
N VAL A 11 -1.31 -10.38 5.19
CA VAL A 11 -2.08 -9.14 5.10
C VAL A 11 -2.71 -9.01 3.71
N LYS A 12 -3.97 -8.59 3.68
CA LYS A 12 -4.69 -8.17 2.48
C LYS A 12 -5.24 -6.77 2.72
N VAL A 13 -4.92 -5.86 1.82
CA VAL A 13 -5.43 -4.48 1.82
C VAL A 13 -6.32 -4.30 0.61
N GLU A 14 -7.49 -3.70 0.82
CA GLU A 14 -8.36 -3.24 -0.25
C GLU A 14 -8.37 -1.71 -0.25
N ILE A 15 -7.91 -1.12 -1.34
CA ILE A 15 -7.99 0.32 -1.58
C ILE A 15 -9.33 0.57 -2.25
N VAL A 16 -10.30 1.02 -1.46
CA VAL A 16 -11.67 1.29 -1.92
C VAL A 16 -11.78 2.60 -2.69
N PHE A 17 -10.90 3.56 -2.41
CA PHE A 17 -10.84 4.85 -3.07
C PHE A 17 -9.41 5.40 -2.96
N PHE A 18 -8.90 5.99 -4.04
CA PHE A 18 -7.63 6.69 -4.03
C PHE A 18 -7.63 7.83 -5.05
N GLU A 19 -7.28 9.01 -4.57
CA GLU A 19 -7.08 10.22 -5.36
C GLU A 19 -5.87 10.98 -4.81
N SER A 20 -5.04 11.48 -5.71
CA SER A 20 -3.82 12.23 -5.40
C SER A 20 -3.38 13.10 -6.57
N ASN A 21 -2.43 14.01 -6.36
CA ASN A 21 -1.83 14.73 -7.48
C ASN A 21 -1.00 13.77 -8.36
N LYS A 22 -1.44 13.59 -9.61
CA LYS A 22 -0.86 12.62 -10.54
C LYS A 22 0.63 12.85 -10.87
N CYS A 23 1.14 14.06 -10.75
CA CYS A 23 2.51 14.32 -11.23
C CYS A 23 3.56 13.70 -10.33
N CYS A 24 3.29 13.65 -9.02
CA CYS A 24 4.38 13.68 -8.06
C CYS A 24 4.02 13.11 -6.68
N ASP A 25 2.73 12.99 -6.38
CA ASP A 25 2.29 12.28 -5.19
C ASP A 25 2.32 10.78 -5.43
N VAL A 26 2.89 10.04 -4.48
CA VAL A 26 3.09 8.61 -4.60
C VAL A 26 2.74 7.91 -3.30
N LEU A 27 1.81 6.95 -3.37
CA LEU A 27 1.61 5.95 -2.34
C LEU A 27 2.32 4.66 -2.76
N THR A 28 3.24 4.16 -1.95
CA THR A 28 3.91 2.86 -2.17
C THR A 28 3.56 1.89 -1.06
N ILE A 29 3.14 0.68 -1.43
CA ILE A 29 2.88 -0.42 -0.51
C ILE A 29 4.04 -1.42 -0.63
N TYR A 30 4.66 -1.73 0.51
CA TYR A 30 5.74 -2.69 0.64
C TYR A 30 5.28 -3.95 1.38
N ASP A 31 5.88 -5.09 1.05
CA ASP A 31 5.69 -6.35 1.78
C ASP A 31 6.57 -6.36 3.04
N GLY A 32 5.95 -6.52 4.21
CA GLY A 32 6.62 -6.46 5.51
C GLY A 32 6.76 -5.05 6.09
N LEU A 33 7.24 -4.97 7.34
CA LEU A 33 7.51 -3.70 8.05
C LEU A 33 8.84 -3.05 7.60
N PHE A 34 9.78 -3.86 7.12
CA PHE A 34 11.14 -3.46 6.77
C PHE A 34 11.51 -3.98 5.37
N GLY A 35 12.57 -3.42 4.78
CA GLY A 35 13.02 -3.77 3.44
C GLY A 35 12.42 -2.90 2.34
N HIS A 36 12.57 -3.36 1.09
CA HIS A 36 12.29 -2.59 -0.13
C HIS A 36 11.42 -3.34 -1.16
N THR A 37 10.81 -4.47 -0.78
CA THR A 37 9.93 -5.24 -1.69
C THR A 37 8.64 -4.49 -1.94
N VAL A 38 8.50 -3.84 -3.09
CA VAL A 38 7.30 -3.11 -3.50
C VAL A 38 6.23 -4.08 -3.99
N LEU A 39 5.05 -4.01 -3.41
CA LEU A 39 3.84 -4.72 -3.89
C LEU A 39 3.08 -3.90 -4.92
N LYS A 40 2.92 -2.59 -4.66
CA LYS A 40 2.17 -1.70 -5.55
C LYS A 40 2.53 -0.24 -5.31
N THR A 41 2.42 0.56 -6.36
CA THR A 41 2.57 2.02 -6.32
C THR A 41 1.36 2.67 -6.97
N PHE A 42 0.88 3.75 -6.37
CA PHE A 42 -0.30 4.49 -6.81
C PHE A 42 0.00 5.98 -6.92
N THR A 43 -0.58 6.60 -7.94
CA THR A 43 -0.59 8.05 -8.17
C THR A 43 -1.86 8.42 -8.96
N GLY A 44 -2.28 9.67 -8.89
CA GLY A 44 -3.51 10.14 -9.54
C GLY A 44 -4.78 9.55 -8.91
N TYR A 45 -5.79 9.34 -9.73
CA TYR A 45 -7.10 8.80 -9.37
C TYR A 45 -7.28 7.39 -9.93
N LEU A 46 -7.77 6.44 -9.11
CA LEU A 46 -7.98 5.04 -9.50
C LEU A 46 -9.39 4.71 -9.99
N GLY A 47 -10.31 5.68 -10.04
CA GLY A 47 -11.70 5.40 -10.41
C GLY A 47 -12.52 4.83 -9.26
N GLU A 48 -13.68 4.24 -9.60
CA GLU A 48 -14.60 3.58 -8.66
C GLU A 48 -14.24 2.11 -8.39
N THR A 49 -13.19 1.58 -9.01
CA THR A 49 -12.80 0.18 -8.85
C THR A 49 -11.84 0.02 -7.70
N SER A 50 -12.18 -0.84 -6.73
CA SER A 50 -11.26 -1.14 -5.63
C SER A 50 -10.05 -1.94 -6.11
N VAL A 51 -8.89 -1.68 -5.49
CA VAL A 51 -7.65 -2.42 -5.76
C VAL A 51 -7.29 -3.25 -4.56
N VAL A 52 -7.17 -4.56 -4.77
CA VAL A 52 -6.72 -5.51 -3.75
C VAL A 52 -5.21 -5.73 -3.87
N VAL A 53 -4.51 -5.58 -2.75
CA VAL A 53 -3.08 -5.89 -2.61
C VAL A 53 -2.92 -6.94 -1.51
N THR A 54 -2.21 -8.03 -1.81
CA THR A 54 -1.97 -9.14 -0.88
C THR A 54 -0.46 -9.30 -0.65
N GLY A 55 -0.07 -9.42 0.61
CA GLY A 55 1.32 -9.55 1.03
C GLY A 55 1.70 -11.00 1.20
N SER A 56 2.99 -11.31 1.06
CA SER A 56 3.50 -12.63 1.39
C SER A 56 3.81 -12.79 2.87
N THR A 57 4.03 -11.68 3.57
CA THR A 57 4.31 -11.62 5.01
C THR A 57 3.07 -11.25 5.84
N ASN A 58 3.22 -11.30 7.16
CA ASN A 58 2.21 -10.91 8.12
C ASN A 58 2.11 -9.39 8.34
N ALA A 59 2.86 -8.59 7.57
CA ALA A 59 2.81 -7.15 7.68
C ALA A 59 2.90 -6.48 6.30
N MET A 60 2.44 -5.24 6.22
CA MET A 60 2.72 -4.35 5.10
C MET A 60 3.06 -2.97 5.63
N ARG A 61 3.92 -2.26 4.90
CA ARG A 61 4.20 -0.86 5.14
C ARG A 61 3.67 -0.04 3.98
N MET A 62 2.88 0.98 4.31
CA MET A 62 2.43 1.97 3.33
C MET A 62 3.22 3.26 3.56
N GLU A 63 3.79 3.79 2.49
CA GLU A 63 4.56 5.03 2.51
C GLU A 63 3.91 6.02 1.56
N TRP A 64 3.54 7.18 2.11
CA TRP A 64 3.02 8.30 1.35
C TRP A 64 4.11 9.34 1.16
N ARG A 65 4.35 9.72 -0.09
CA ARG A 65 5.22 10.83 -0.45
C ARG A 65 4.41 11.86 -1.23
N ALA A 66 4.08 12.96 -0.56
CA ALA A 66 3.51 14.12 -1.23
C ALA A 66 4.63 14.95 -1.88
N SER A 67 4.32 15.57 -3.02
CA SER A 67 5.11 16.66 -3.58
C SER A 67 4.28 17.93 -3.55
N SER A 68 4.70 18.89 -2.72
CA SER A 68 4.17 20.26 -2.71
C SER A 68 4.48 21.00 -4.00
#